data_AF-A0A0J1D9L8-F1
#
_entry.id   AF-A0A0J1D9L8-F1
#
_cell.length_a   1.000
_cell.length_b   1.000
_cell.length_c   1.000
_cell.angle_alpha   90.00
_cell.angle_beta   90.00
_cell.angle_gamma   90.00
#
_symmetry.space_group_name_H-M   'P 1'
#
loop_
_entity.id
_entity.type
_entity.pdbx_description
1 polymer ?
#
loop_
_entity_poly.entity_id
_entity_poly.type
_entity_poly.pdbx_seq_one_letter_code
_entity_poly.pdbx_strand_id
1 'polypeptide(L)'
;MPSYRVWYRDIAEPLVFDAASRCSEMEILEHIFAHEHINSSTDLAAQARDPAQPAPTVQYLIASNHLAPVRYTEDESEINIIE
;
A
#
# COMPACT_ATOMS: atom_id res chain seq x y z
N MET A 1 -8.13 -15.63 9.15
CA MET A 1 -8.02 -14.48 8.24
C MET A 1 -7.13 -13.50 8.98
N PRO A 2 -5.92 -13.22 8.47
CA PRO A 2 -5.03 -12.25 9.10
C PRO A 2 -5.64 -10.85 9.08
N SER A 3 -5.52 -10.14 10.18
CA SER A 3 -5.92 -8.75 10.31
C SER A 3 -4.71 -7.83 10.18
N TYR A 4 -4.80 -6.81 9.33
CA TYR A 4 -3.74 -5.85 9.09
C TYR A 4 -4.11 -4.50 9.69
N ARG A 5 -3.16 -3.89 10.39
CA ARG A 5 -3.22 -2.46 10.78
C ARG A 5 -2.12 -1.72 10.05
N VAL A 6 -2.46 -0.66 9.35
CA VAL A 6 -1.53 0.07 8.49
C VAL A 6 -1.55 1.56 8.85
N TRP A 7 -0.39 2.08 9.23
CA TRP A 7 -0.16 3.50 9.48
C TRP A 7 0.60 4.07 8.29
N TYR A 8 0.09 5.14 7.71
CA TYR A 8 0.73 5.87 6.62
C TYR A 8 0.60 7.37 6.87
N ARG A 9 1.46 8.21 6.28
CA ARG A 9 1.40 9.69 6.45
C ARG A 9 1.44 10.17 7.92
N ASP A 10 2.02 9.36 8.81
CA ASP A 10 1.98 9.57 10.27
C ASP A 10 0.57 9.85 10.84
N ILE A 11 -0.47 9.23 10.25
CA ILE A 11 -1.83 9.30 10.78
C ILE A 11 -1.93 8.56 12.13
N ALA A 12 -2.76 9.10 13.03
CA ALA A 12 -2.97 8.51 14.36
C ALA A 12 -3.79 7.21 14.31
N GLU A 13 -4.78 7.15 13.42
CA GLU A 13 -5.67 6.00 13.28
C GLU A 13 -5.20 5.10 12.13
N PRO A 14 -4.85 3.83 12.39
CA PRO A 14 -4.45 2.93 11.32
C PRO A 14 -5.65 2.55 10.45
N LEU A 15 -5.38 2.32 9.17
CA LEU A 15 -6.29 1.56 8.32
C LEU A 15 -6.28 0.10 8.80
N VAL A 16 -7.46 -0.42 9.14
CA VAL A 16 -7.65 -1.80 9.56
C VAL A 16 -8.43 -2.55 8.51
N PHE A 17 -7.90 -3.68 8.05
CA PHE A 17 -8.58 -4.57 7.11
C PHE A 17 -8.22 -6.03 7.38
N ASP A 18 -9.14 -6.93 7.05
CA ASP A 18 -8.91 -8.37 7.10
C ASP A 18 -8.65 -8.90 5.70
N ALA A 19 -7.63 -9.75 5.56
CA ALA A 19 -7.30 -10.40 4.31
C ALA A 19 -7.61 -11.91 4.34
N ALA A 20 -7.87 -12.49 3.17
CA ALA A 20 -8.09 -13.93 3.05
C ALA A 20 -6.80 -14.75 3.28
N SER A 21 -5.64 -14.16 2.96
CA SER A 21 -4.30 -14.73 3.09
C SER A 21 -3.29 -13.63 3.46
N ARG A 22 -2.01 -14.00 3.61
CA ARG A 22 -0.96 -13.01 3.80
C ARG A 22 -0.89 -12.05 2.62
N CYS A 23 -0.85 -10.76 2.89
CA CYS A 23 -0.69 -9.71 1.88
C CYS A 23 0.78 -9.35 1.69
N SER A 24 1.16 -9.13 0.44
CA SER A 24 2.40 -8.47 0.06
C SER A 24 2.34 -6.95 0.31
N GLU A 25 3.49 -6.29 0.33
CA GLU A 25 3.59 -4.83 0.47
C GLU A 25 2.78 -4.09 -0.61
N MET A 26 2.75 -4.62 -1.84
CA MET A 26 1.96 -4.07 -2.93
C MET A 26 0.46 -4.17 -2.64
N GLU A 27 -0.02 -5.34 -2.21
CA GLU A 27 -1.43 -5.53 -1.84
C GLU A 27 -1.84 -4.62 -0.67
N ILE A 28 -0.95 -4.40 0.30
CA ILE A 28 -1.18 -3.45 1.40
C ILE A 28 -1.37 -2.03 0.86
N LEU A 29 -0.51 -1.58 -0.08
CA LEU A 29 -0.67 -0.27 -0.72
C LEU A 29 -1.98 -0.16 -1.52
N GLU A 30 -2.39 -1.21 -2.22
CA GLU A 30 -3.68 -1.23 -2.93
C GLU A 30 -4.87 -1.01 -1.98
N HIS A 31 -4.81 -1.54 -0.76
CA HIS A 31 -5.84 -1.29 0.26
C HIS A 31 -5.84 0.17 0.74
N ILE A 32 -4.66 0.78 0.90
CA ILE A 32 -4.54 2.21 1.21
C ILE A 32 -5.13 3.04 0.08
N PHE A 33 -4.82 2.71 -1.17
CA PHE A 33 -5.33 3.44 -2.33
C PHE A 33 -6.84 3.35 -2.46
N ALA A 34 -7.40 2.15 -2.25
CA ALA A 34 -8.83 1.95 -2.21
C ALA A 34 -9.50 2.77 -1.08
N HIS A 35 -8.87 2.84 0.09
CA HIS A 35 -9.36 3.63 1.24
C HIS A 35 -9.34 5.14 0.99
N GLU A 36 -8.21 5.65 0.46
CA GLU A 36 -8.00 7.08 0.20
C GLU A 36 -8.67 7.55 -1.10
N HIS A 37 -9.38 6.66 -1.82
CA HIS A 37 -9.91 6.93 -3.16
C HIS A 37 -8.84 7.42 -4.15
N ILE A 38 -7.60 6.95 -3.97
CA ILE A 38 -6.49 7.25 -4.89
C ILE A 38 -6.69 6.39 -6.13
N ASN A 39 -6.81 7.04 -7.28
CA ASN A 39 -6.91 6.36 -8.57
C ASN A 39 -5.53 5.84 -9.01
N SER A 40 -5.07 4.74 -8.39
CA SER A 40 -3.89 3.96 -8.83
C SER A 40 -4.01 3.49 -10.27
N SER A 41 -5.24 3.49 -10.80
CA SER A 41 -5.55 3.32 -12.21
C SER A 41 -4.74 4.26 -13.12
N THR A 42 -4.28 5.42 -12.66
CA THR A 42 -3.49 6.34 -13.50
C THR A 42 -2.06 5.85 -13.69
N ASP A 43 -1.39 5.43 -12.62
CA ASP A 43 -0.04 4.86 -12.68
C ASP A 43 -0.02 3.45 -13.30
N LEU A 44 -1.02 2.63 -12.99
CA LEU A 44 -1.18 1.29 -13.59
C LEU A 44 -1.65 1.37 -15.05
N ALA A 45 -2.49 2.34 -15.44
CA ALA A 45 -2.84 2.54 -16.85
C ALA A 45 -1.71 3.20 -17.64
N ALA A 46 -0.83 3.99 -17.00
CA ALA A 46 0.41 4.44 -17.63
C ALA A 46 1.30 3.25 -17.98
N GLN A 47 1.44 2.28 -17.07
CA GLN A 47 2.11 1.01 -17.35
C GLN A 47 1.41 0.20 -18.46
N ALA A 48 0.07 0.18 -18.49
CA ALA A 48 -0.68 -0.51 -19.55
C ALA A 48 -0.52 0.17 -20.92
N ARG A 49 -0.25 1.48 -20.96
CA ARG A 49 0.03 2.23 -22.19
C ARG A 49 1.44 2.02 -22.72
N ASP A 50 2.40 1.79 -21.83
CA ASP A 50 3.78 1.50 -22.19
C ASP A 50 4.30 0.28 -21.40
N PRO A 51 4.13 -0.94 -21.93
CA PRO A 51 4.59 -2.16 -21.27
C PRO A 51 6.11 -2.26 -21.19
N ALA A 52 6.87 -1.34 -21.82
CA ALA A 52 8.31 -1.22 -21.64
C ALA A 52 8.67 -0.39 -20.38
N GLN A 53 7.72 0.32 -19.77
CA GLN A 53 7.97 0.94 -18.48
C GLN A 53 8.02 -0.13 -17.38
N PRO A 54 9.04 -0.08 -16.50
CA PRO A 54 9.10 -0.95 -15.35
C PRO A 54 7.86 -0.74 -14.48
N ALA A 55 7.37 -1.82 -13.88
CA ALA A 55 6.28 -1.74 -12.92
C ALA A 55 6.63 -0.72 -11.83
N PRO A 56 5.69 0.18 -11.46
CA PRO A 56 5.95 1.13 -10.40
C PRO A 56 6.30 0.35 -9.14
N THR A 57 7.47 0.62 -8.59
CA THR A 57 7.92 -0.03 -7.35
C THR A 57 7.08 0.49 -6.19
N VAL A 58 7.00 -0.31 -5.13
CA VAL A 58 6.35 0.06 -3.86
C VAL A 58 6.86 1.43 -3.37
N GLN A 59 8.16 1.68 -3.47
CA GLN A 59 8.79 2.97 -3.13
C GLN A 59 8.28 4.12 -3.99
N TYR A 60 8.18 3.93 -5.31
CA TYR A 60 7.68 4.95 -6.23
C TYR A 60 6.22 5.30 -5.93
N LEU A 61 5.40 4.29 -5.61
CA LEU A 61 4.00 4.44 -5.27
C LEU A 61 3.82 5.21 -3.94
N ILE A 62 4.63 4.90 -2.94
CA ILE A 62 4.65 5.61 -1.65
C ILE A 62 5.06 7.08 -1.86
N ALA A 63 6.12 7.33 -2.62
CA ALA A 63 6.62 8.67 -2.88
C ALA A 63 5.62 9.51 -3.70
N SER A 64 5.08 8.95 -4.78
CA SER A 64 4.15 9.63 -5.69
C SER A 64 2.83 10.00 -5.02
N ASN A 65 2.40 9.21 -4.04
CA ASN A 65 1.16 9.44 -3.29
C ASN A 65 1.40 10.05 -1.89
N HIS A 66 2.64 10.46 -1.60
CA HIS A 66 3.04 11.02 -0.30
C HIS A 66 2.62 10.16 0.89
N LEU A 67 2.68 8.84 0.78
CA LEU A 67 2.22 7.91 1.82
C LEU A 67 3.25 7.69 2.94
N ALA A 68 4.51 8.08 2.73
CA ALA A 68 5.59 7.84 3.69
C ALA A 68 5.37 8.58 5.03
N PRO A 69 5.77 7.99 6.16
CA PRO A 69 6.23 6.60 6.31
C PRO A 69 5.05 5.61 6.31
N VAL A 70 5.21 4.44 5.67
CA VAL A 70 4.21 3.36 5.70
C VAL A 70 4.69 2.25 6.63
N ARG A 71 3.88 1.93 7.65
CA ARG A 71 4.14 0.91 8.67
C ARG A 71 2.93 0.00 8.77
N TYR A 72 3.13 -1.31 8.96
CA TYR A 72 2.02 -2.24 9.12
C TYR A 72 2.31 -3.35 10.14
N THR A 73 1.26 -3.89 10.73
CA THR A 73 1.30 -5.09 11.58
C THR A 73 0.34 -6.14 11.07
N GLU A 74 0.77 -7.39 11.00
CA GLU A 74 -0.07 -8.58 10.73
C GLU A 74 -0.49 -9.21 12.07
N ASP A 75 -1.79 -9.39 12.33
CA ASP A 75 -2.33 -10.05 13.53
C ASP A 75 -1.76 -9.51 14.86
N GLU A 76 -1.56 -8.19 14.94
CA GLU A 76 -0.93 -7.52 16.10
C GLU A 76 0.49 -8.01 16.43
N SER A 77 1.17 -8.58 15.43
CA SER A 77 2.57 -9.01 15.50
C SER A 77 3.54 -7.82 15.39
N GLU A 78 4.79 -8.07 15.01
CA GLU A 78 5.82 -7.04 14.83
C GLU A 78 5.42 -5.99 13.79
N ILE A 79 5.85 -4.75 14.05
CA ILE A 79 5.70 -3.63 13.12
C ILE A 79 6.72 -3.81 11.99
N ASN A 80 6.20 -3.93 10.78
CA ASN A 80 6.96 -3.91 9.54
C ASN A 80 6.92 -2.50 8.94
N ILE A 81 7.98 -2.11 8.25
CA ILE A 81 8.11 -0.80 7.59
C ILE A 81 8.31 -1.07 6.11
N ILE A 82 7.59 -0.33 5.27
CA ILE A 82 7.76 -0.38 3.82
C ILE A 82 8.65 0.80 3.42
N GLU A 83 9.87 0.50 2.94
CA GLU A 83 10.93 1.46 2.59
C GLU A 83 11.24 1.51 1.10
#